data_AF-A0A7W1RGP4-F1
#
_entry.id   AF-A0A7W1RGP4-F1
#
_cell.length_a   1.000
_cell.length_b   1.000
_cell.length_c   1.000
_cell.angle_alpha   90.00
_cell.angle_beta   90.00
_cell.angle_gamma   90.00
#
_symmetry.space_group_name_H-M   'P 1'
#
loop_
_entity.id
_entity.type
_entity.pdbx_description
1 polymer ?
#
loop_
_entity_poly.entity_id
_entity_poly.type
_entity_poly.pdbx_seq_one_letter_code
_entity_poly.pdbx_strand_id
1 'polypeptide(L)'
;MKMDIRSEIHQIVSAIIPLDALEQDHIRFVLDWIESGREIFRTEKPAIPDTHLVSYFVIASPEMDRVLLVDHKKAELWLPPGGHVDPGEDPKETVIREAKEELGIEAEFLTHEPILLTVT
;
A
#
# COMPACT_ATOMS: atom_id res chain seq x y z
N MET A 1 -21.22 0.86 -14.68
CA MET A 1 -20.22 -0.18 -15.00
C MET A 1 -19.15 -0.06 -13.93
N LYS A 2 -18.87 -1.12 -13.15
CA LYS A 2 -17.80 -1.06 -12.15
C LYS A 2 -16.49 -0.85 -12.90
N MET A 3 -15.67 0.08 -12.43
CA MET A 3 -14.36 0.33 -13.02
C MET A 3 -13.47 -0.89 -12.76
N ASP A 4 -12.50 -1.16 -13.64
CA ASP A 4 -11.56 -2.25 -13.36
C ASP A 4 -10.59 -1.81 -12.24
N ILE A 5 -10.08 -2.77 -11.47
CA ILE A 5 -9.27 -2.49 -10.28
C ILE A 5 -8.01 -1.66 -10.61
N ARG A 6 -7.45 -1.83 -11.81
CA ARG A 6 -6.24 -1.11 -12.21
C ARG A 6 -6.56 0.37 -12.45
N SER A 7 -7.69 0.65 -13.08
CA SER A 7 -8.21 2.02 -13.23
C SER A 7 -8.56 2.64 -11.87
N GLU A 8 -9.09 1.87 -10.92
CA GLU A 8 -9.35 2.34 -9.55
C GLU A 8 -8.04 2.70 -8.83
N ILE A 9 -7.02 1.84 -8.90
CA ILE A 9 -5.70 2.10 -8.31
C ILE A 9 -5.02 3.31 -8.98
N HIS A 10 -5.13 3.46 -10.31
CA HIS A 10 -4.63 4.64 -11.01
C HIS A 10 -5.26 5.93 -10.48
N GLN A 11 -6.57 5.93 -10.24
CA GLN A 11 -7.27 7.08 -9.65
C GLN A 11 -6.81 7.37 -8.23
N ILE A 12 -6.62 6.34 -7.40
CA ILE A 12 -6.08 6.49 -6.05
C ILE A 12 -4.70 7.15 -6.10
N VAL A 13 -3.78 6.63 -6.92
CA VAL A 13 -2.41 7.15 -7.04
C VAL A 13 -2.38 8.58 -7.59
N SER A 14 -3.20 8.87 -8.61
CA SER A 14 -3.25 10.20 -9.23
C SER A 14 -3.89 11.27 -8.34
N ALA A 15 -4.66 10.87 -7.32
CA ALA A 15 -5.24 11.78 -6.34
C ALA A 15 -4.28 12.11 -5.18
N ILE A 16 -3.14 11.42 -5.05
CA ILE A 16 -2.16 11.69 -3.99
C ILE A 16 -1.53 13.07 -4.23
N ILE A 17 -1.57 13.91 -3.19
CA ILE A 17 -0.86 15.19 -3.17
C ILE A 17 0.54 14.90 -2.61
N PRO A 18 1.61 15.02 -3.41
CA PRO A 18 2.96 14.69 -2.94
C PRO A 18 3.41 15.64 -1.82
N LEU A 19 4.03 15.08 -0.80
CA LEU A 19 4.64 15.79 0.31
C LEU A 19 5.93 16.51 -0.11
N ASP A 20 6.71 15.87 -0.99
CA ASP A 20 7.98 16.40 -1.50
C ASP A 20 8.26 15.98 -2.95
N ALA A 21 9.39 16.43 -3.49
CA ALA A 21 9.78 16.13 -4.86
C ALA A 21 10.10 14.64 -5.08
N LEU A 22 10.55 13.93 -4.05
CA LEU A 22 10.86 12.50 -4.15
C LEU A 22 9.58 11.68 -4.28
N GLU A 23 8.59 11.96 -3.45
CA GLU A 23 7.27 11.34 -3.57
C GLU A 23 6.61 11.69 -4.91
N GLN A 24 6.75 12.92 -5.40
CA GLN A 24 6.26 13.28 -6.74
C GLN A 24 6.88 12.40 -7.84
N ASP A 25 8.18 12.13 -7.77
CA ASP A 25 8.86 11.23 -8.71
C ASP A 25 8.37 9.77 -8.57
N HIS A 26 8.11 9.31 -7.34
CA HIS A 26 7.53 7.98 -7.08
C HIS A 26 6.12 7.86 -7.65
N ILE A 27 5.25 8.85 -7.43
CA ILE A 27 3.89 8.89 -7.98
C ILE A 27 3.95 8.81 -9.51
N ARG A 28 4.80 9.61 -10.15
CA ARG A 28 4.96 9.57 -11.62
C ARG A 28 5.40 8.19 -12.09
N PHE A 29 6.39 7.58 -11.43
CA PHE A 29 6.85 6.24 -11.76
C PHE A 29 5.72 5.20 -11.67
N VAL A 30 4.92 5.25 -10.59
CA VAL A 30 3.81 4.30 -10.39
C VAL A 30 2.72 4.49 -11.42
N LEU A 31 2.35 5.73 -11.76
CA LEU A 31 1.39 6.01 -12.83
C LEU A 31 1.87 5.46 -14.18
N ASP A 32 3.12 5.76 -14.56
CA ASP A 32 3.74 5.23 -15.79
C ASP A 32 3.77 3.70 -15.79
N TRP A 33 4.04 3.07 -14.64
CA TRP A 33 4.07 1.61 -14.50
C TRP A 33 2.69 0.97 -14.64
N ILE A 34 1.65 1.57 -14.03
CA ILE A 34 0.26 1.14 -14.19
C ILE A 34 -0.16 1.24 -15.66
N GLU A 35 0.12 2.37 -16.30
CA GLU A 35 -0.21 2.67 -17.69
C GLU A 35 0.57 1.80 -18.69
N SER A 36 1.76 1.33 -18.33
CA SER A 36 2.54 0.44 -19.18
C SER A 36 1.89 -0.93 -19.37
N GLY A 37 0.83 -1.26 -18.62
CA GLY A 37 0.14 -2.55 -18.67
C GLY A 37 0.96 -3.72 -18.09
N ARG A 38 2.12 -3.45 -17.47
CA ARG A 38 2.89 -4.46 -16.75
C ARG A 38 2.11 -4.91 -15.53
N GLU A 39 2.32 -6.14 -15.10
CA GLU A 39 1.67 -6.66 -13.89
C GLU A 39 2.02 -5.77 -12.67
N ILE A 40 1.00 -5.45 -11.87
CA ILE A 40 1.09 -4.62 -10.66
C ILE A 40 0.90 -5.43 -9.38
N PHE A 41 0.35 -6.64 -9.47
CA PHE A 41 0.16 -7.54 -8.36
C PHE A 41 1.25 -8.60 -8.33
N ARG A 42 1.56 -9.12 -7.15
CA ARG A 42 2.39 -10.32 -7.07
C ARG A 42 1.57 -11.52 -7.51
N THR A 43 2.01 -12.23 -8.55
CA THR A 43 1.35 -13.44 -9.06
C THR A 43 1.93 -14.72 -8.48
N GLU A 44 3.23 -14.73 -8.13
CA GLU A 44 3.88 -15.91 -7.56
C GLU A 44 4.83 -15.56 -6.40
N LYS A 45 5.03 -16.53 -5.49
CA LYS A 45 5.99 -16.41 -4.38
C LYS A 45 7.43 -16.66 -4.87
N PRO A 46 8.45 -16.05 -4.25
CA PRO A 46 8.36 -15.14 -3.11
C PRO A 46 7.89 -13.73 -3.49
N ALA A 47 8.24 -13.25 -4.69
CA ALA A 47 8.01 -11.88 -5.16
C ALA A 47 8.08 -11.81 -6.70
N ILE A 48 7.19 -12.52 -7.42
CA ILE A 48 7.14 -12.46 -8.88
C ILE A 48 5.86 -11.75 -9.32
N PRO A 49 5.94 -10.69 -10.15
CA PRO A 49 7.15 -9.95 -10.51
C PRO A 49 7.79 -9.25 -9.30
N ASP A 50 9.08 -8.89 -9.41
CA ASP A 50 9.83 -8.23 -8.32
C ASP A 50 9.18 -6.92 -7.90
N THR A 51 8.73 -6.10 -8.86
CA THR A 51 7.94 -4.89 -8.60
C THR A 51 6.46 -5.25 -8.53
N HIS A 52 5.84 -5.03 -7.38
CA HIS A 52 4.42 -5.28 -7.12
C HIS A 52 3.91 -4.34 -6.01
N LEU A 53 2.60 -4.18 -5.92
CA LEU A 53 1.96 -3.33 -4.92
C LEU A 53 1.96 -3.97 -3.52
N VAL A 54 2.21 -3.13 -2.54
CA VAL A 54 2.16 -3.45 -1.10
C VAL A 54 1.43 -2.30 -0.41
N SER A 55 0.51 -2.61 0.49
CA SER A 55 -0.13 -1.64 1.36
C SER A 55 0.42 -1.76 2.77
N TYR A 56 0.91 -0.65 3.31
CA TYR A 56 1.27 -0.51 4.71
C TYR A 56 0.22 0.33 5.44
N PHE A 57 0.04 0.07 6.73
CA PHE A 57 -0.79 0.90 7.58
C PHE A 57 -0.09 1.24 8.88
N VAL A 58 -0.38 2.42 9.40
CA VAL A 58 0.25 2.94 10.61
C VAL A 58 -0.81 3.08 11.70
N ILE A 59 -0.61 2.40 12.82
CA ILE A 59 -1.41 2.61 14.02
C ILE A 59 -0.72 3.69 14.84
N ALA A 60 -1.40 4.82 15.04
CA ALA A 60 -0.93 5.89 15.90
C ALA A 60 -1.51 5.74 17.32
N SER A 61 -0.75 6.18 18.33
CA SER A 61 -1.30 6.40 19.67
C SER A 61 -2.44 7.43 19.63
N PRO A 62 -3.38 7.41 20.60
CA PRO A 62 -4.41 8.45 20.69
C PRO A 62 -3.83 9.88 20.76
N GLU A 63 -2.64 10.04 21.35
CA GLU A 63 -1.93 11.32 21.42
C GLU A 63 -1.16 11.70 20.16
N MET A 64 -1.14 10.83 19.14
CA MET A 64 -0.42 11.01 17.86
C MET A 64 1.10 11.22 18.01
N ASP A 65 1.69 10.64 19.06
CA ASP A 65 3.11 10.79 19.42
C ASP A 65 3.94 9.51 19.26
N ARG A 66 3.27 8.38 19.00
CA ARG A 66 3.88 7.06 18.80
C ARG A 66 3.17 6.34 17.67
N VAL A 67 3.91 5.48 16.99
CA VAL A 67 3.39 4.57 15.97
C VAL A 67 3.76 3.12 16.29
N LEU A 68 2.90 2.18 15.94
CA LEU A 68 3.23 0.76 16.01
C LEU A 68 4.09 0.36 14.81
N LEU A 69 5.20 -0.31 15.10
CA LEU A 69 5.98 -1.07 14.13
C LEU A 69 5.99 -2.54 14.55
N VAL A 70 6.10 -3.43 13.57
CA VAL A 70 6.24 -4.87 13.77
C VAL A 70 7.66 -5.31 13.39
N ASP A 71 8.19 -6.28 14.12
CA ASP A 71 9.46 -6.94 13.81
C ASP A 71 9.25 -7.93 12.66
N HIS A 72 9.53 -7.50 11.44
CA HIS A 72 9.22 -8.25 10.24
C HIS A 72 10.25 -9.34 10.00
N LYS A 73 9.93 -10.57 10.41
CA LYS A 73 10.83 -11.75 10.42
C LYS A 73 11.60 -12.01 9.12
N LYS A 74 11.02 -11.72 7.95
CA LYS A 74 11.68 -11.98 6.65
C LYS A 74 12.53 -10.82 6.17
N ALA A 75 12.20 -9.60 6.58
CA ALA A 75 12.93 -8.40 6.17
C ALA A 75 14.04 -8.07 7.18
N GLU A 76 13.96 -8.61 8.40
CA GLU A 76 14.88 -8.31 9.51
C GLU A 76 14.88 -6.80 9.84
N LEU A 77 13.71 -6.17 9.72
CA LEU A 77 13.49 -4.74 9.91
C LEU A 77 12.24 -4.49 10.76
N TRP A 78 12.22 -3.33 11.44
CA TRP A 78 11.01 -2.77 12.03
C TRP A 78 10.26 -1.97 10.96
N LEU A 79 9.07 -2.45 10.60
CA LEU A 79 8.24 -1.84 9.55
C LEU A 79 6.83 -1.60 10.07
N PRO A 80 6.06 -0.68 9.47
CA PRO A 80 4.63 -0.70 9.64
C PRO A 80 4.06 -2.07 9.25
N PRO A 81 2.99 -2.55 9.92
CA PRO A 81 2.28 -3.74 9.47
C PRO A 81 1.65 -3.53 8.08
N GLY A 82 1.36 -4.62 7.40
CA GLY A 82 0.86 -4.56 6.02
C GLY A 82 1.31 -5.72 5.16
N GLY A 83 0.95 -5.67 3.89
CA GLY A 83 1.15 -6.81 3.01
C GLY A 83 0.90 -6.52 1.54
N HIS A 84 1.08 -7.57 0.74
CA HIS A 84 0.96 -7.49 -0.70
C HIS A 84 -0.51 -7.24 -1.05
N VAL A 85 -0.76 -6.37 -2.03
CA VAL A 85 -2.09 -6.22 -2.60
C VAL A 85 -2.35 -7.42 -3.50
N ASP A 86 -3.42 -8.18 -3.22
CA ASP A 86 -3.74 -9.38 -4.00
C ASP A 86 -4.38 -9.02 -5.36
N PRO A 87 -4.29 -9.90 -6.38
CA PRO A 87 -4.90 -9.63 -7.69
C PRO A 87 -6.41 -9.36 -7.59
N GLY A 88 -6.82 -8.17 -8.01
CA GLY A 88 -8.22 -7.74 -7.94
C GLY A 88 -8.63 -7.10 -6.62
N GLU A 89 -7.71 -6.95 -5.67
CA GLU A 89 -7.94 -6.34 -4.36
C GLU A 89 -7.67 -4.82 -4.40
N ASP A 90 -8.51 -4.04 -3.73
CA ASP A 90 -8.25 -2.62 -3.49
C ASP A 90 -7.18 -2.43 -2.39
N PRO A 91 -6.25 -1.47 -2.52
CA PRO A 91 -5.22 -1.24 -1.50
C PRO A 91 -5.74 -1.05 -0.07
N LYS A 92 -6.95 -0.51 0.10
CA LYS A 92 -7.63 -0.37 1.40
C LYS A 92 -8.18 -1.70 1.89
N GLU A 93 -8.72 -2.53 1.01
CA GLU A 93 -9.15 -3.90 1.35
C GLU A 93 -7.96 -4.73 1.85
N THR A 94 -6.78 -4.58 1.23
CA THR A 94 -5.52 -5.15 1.75
C THR A 94 -5.26 -4.72 3.19
N VAL A 95 -5.39 -3.42 3.51
CA VAL A 95 -5.19 -2.94 4.90
C VAL A 95 -6.20 -3.55 5.86
N ILE A 96 -7.48 -3.64 5.48
CA ILE A 96 -8.52 -4.24 6.32
C ILE A 96 -8.19 -5.71 6.61
N ARG A 97 -7.78 -6.47 5.58
CA ARG A 97 -7.39 -7.87 5.70
C ARG A 97 -6.15 -8.04 6.60
N GLU A 98 -5.08 -7.30 6.32
CA GLU A 98 -3.80 -7.41 7.05
C GLU A 98 -3.93 -6.93 8.51
N ALA A 99 -4.72 -5.89 8.79
CA ALA A 99 -5.00 -5.47 10.18
C ALA A 99 -5.63 -6.60 11.00
N LYS A 100 -6.51 -7.39 10.38
CA LYS A 100 -7.14 -8.54 11.01
C LYS A 100 -6.19 -9.74 11.11
N GLU A 101 -5.44 -10.05 10.05
CA GLU A 101 -4.54 -11.21 9.99
C GLU A 101 -3.31 -11.05 10.88
N GLU A 102 -2.68 -9.88 10.88
CA GLU A 102 -1.43 -9.64 11.62
C GLU A 102 -1.65 -9.22 13.07
N LEU A 103 -2.71 -8.44 13.34
CA LEU A 103 -2.93 -7.82 14.65
C LEU A 103 -4.24 -8.23 15.34
N GLY A 104 -5.14 -8.92 14.64
CA GLY A 104 -6.43 -9.34 15.20
C GLY A 104 -7.40 -8.19 15.47
N ILE A 105 -7.24 -7.05 14.79
CA ILE A 105 -8.09 -5.86 14.97
C ILE A 105 -8.94 -5.60 13.73
N GLU A 106 -10.07 -4.91 13.91
CA GLU A 106 -10.85 -4.36 12.80
C GLU A 106 -10.33 -2.95 12.48
N ALA A 107 -10.19 -2.64 11.19
CA ALA A 107 -9.61 -1.36 10.77
C ALA A 107 -10.61 -0.21 10.93
N GLU A 108 -10.22 0.82 11.69
CA GLU A 108 -10.91 2.12 11.76
C GLU A 108 -9.95 3.20 11.26
N PHE A 109 -10.34 3.84 10.16
CA PHE A 109 -9.44 4.72 9.40
C PHE A 109 -9.58 6.18 9.84
N LEU A 110 -8.46 6.80 10.25
CA LEU A 110 -8.35 8.26 10.43
C LEU A 110 -8.48 9.00 9.09
N THR A 111 -7.93 8.40 8.03
CA THR A 111 -8.00 8.87 6.65
C THR A 111 -8.30 7.69 5.75
N HIS A 112 -9.20 7.91 4.79
CA HIS A 112 -9.60 6.88 3.85
C HIS A 112 -8.71 6.87 2.59
N GLU A 113 -7.90 7.90 2.37
CA GLU A 113 -6.99 7.96 1.23
C GLU A 113 -5.56 7.71 1.68
N PRO A 114 -4.71 7.10 0.82
CA PRO A 114 -3.28 6.96 1.10
C PRO A 114 -2.64 8.33 1.34
N ILE A 115 -1.74 8.37 2.33
CA ILE A 115 -1.03 9.59 2.73
C ILE A 115 0.43 9.62 2.28
N LEU A 116 0.95 8.50 1.78
CA LEU A 116 2.33 8.35 1.37
C LEU A 116 2.42 7.27 0.28
N LEU A 117 3.18 7.54 -0.77
CA LEU A 117 3.59 6.56 -1.78
C LEU A 117 5.11 6.55 -1.93
N THR A 118 5.69 5.34 -1.87
CA THR A 118 7.12 5.13 -2.03
C THR A 118 7.42 4.02 -3.03
N VAL A 119 8.54 4.14 -3.74
CA VAL A 119 9.13 3.07 -4.56
C VAL A 119 10.49 2.75 -3.95
N THR A 120 10.77 1.47 -3.69
CA THR A 120 11.99 0.99 -3.01
C THR A 120 12.80 0.04 -3.87
#